data_AF-A0A939S244-F1
#
_entry.id   AF-A0A939S244-F1
#
_cell.length_a   1.000
_cell.length_b   1.000
_cell.length_c   1.000
_cell.angle_alpha   90.00
_cell.angle_beta   90.00
_cell.angle_gamma   90.00
#
_symmetry.space_group_name_H-M   'P 1'
#
loop_
_entity.id
_entity.type
_entity.pdbx_description
1 polymer ?
#
loop_
_entity_poly.entity_id
_entity_poly.type
_entity_poly.pdbx_seq_one_letter_code
_entity_poly.pdbx_strand_id
1 'polypeptide(L)' 'MKLKFDAHEFVTSPMKHVTMLLPAVLVEHIDRAAQVDDPSAPNRSSWCRRALIAALRREAA' A
#
# COMPACT_ATOMS: atom_id res chain seq x y z
N MET A 1 -12.61 -33.00 -4.37
CA MET A 1 -11.78 -31.99 -5.06
C MET A 1 -10.61 -31.65 -4.14
N LYS A 2 -9.37 -32.06 -4.45
CA LYS A 2 -8.21 -31.69 -3.64
C LYS A 2 -7.98 -30.19 -3.81
N LEU A 3 -8.02 -29.43 -2.72
CA LEU A 3 -7.66 -28.02 -2.73
C LEU A 3 -6.19 -27.92 -3.17
N LYS A 4 -5.92 -27.08 -4.18
CA LYS A 4 -4.59 -26.88 -4.76
C LYS A 4 -3.62 -26.13 -3.85
N PHE A 5 -4.13 -25.52 -2.79
CA PHE A 5 -3.39 -24.69 -1.85
C PHE A 5 -3.80 -25.08 -0.44
N ASP A 6 -2.82 -25.14 0.45
CA ASP A 6 -3.00 -25.43 1.88
C ASP A 6 -3.45 -24.16 2.63
N ALA A 7 -4.17 -24.31 3.74
CA ALA A 7 -4.82 -23.21 4.45
C ALA A 7 -3.82 -22.14 4.93
N HIS A 8 -2.59 -22.55 5.24
CA HIS A 8 -1.52 -21.67 5.67
C HIS A 8 -0.98 -20.77 4.54
N GLU A 9 -1.16 -21.15 3.28
CA GLU A 9 -0.77 -20.35 2.11
C GLU A 9 -1.68 -19.12 1.92
N PHE A 10 -2.86 -19.11 2.57
CA PHE A 10 -3.77 -17.95 2.60
C PHE A 10 -3.50 -17.01 3.78
N VAL A 11 -2.53 -17.32 4.64
CA VAL A 11 -2.16 -16.44 5.76
C VAL A 11 -1.27 -15.33 5.22
N THR A 12 -1.89 -14.26 4.73
CA THR A 12 -1.19 -13.01 4.45
C THR A 12 -0.51 -12.52 5.74
N SER A 13 0.73 -12.02 5.64
CA SER A 13 1.39 -11.30 6.74
C SER A 13 0.39 -10.36 7.42
N PRO A 14 0.29 -10.33 8.76
CA PRO A 14 -0.78 -9.62 9.44
C PRO A 14 -0.65 -8.12 9.19
N MET A 15 -1.38 -7.63 8.18
CA MET A 15 -1.45 -6.22 7.87
C MET A 15 -2.12 -5.51 9.04
N LYS A 16 -1.41 -4.56 9.64
CA LYS A 16 -1.99 -3.67 10.64
C LYS A 16 -2.62 -2.48 9.93
N HIS A 17 -3.90 -2.26 10.17
CA HIS A 17 -4.56 -1.05 9.71
C HIS A 17 -4.09 0.14 10.54
N VAL A 18 -3.68 1.20 9.86
CA VAL A 18 -3.26 2.45 10.48
C VAL A 18 -4.07 3.57 9.84
N THR A 19 -4.59 4.46 10.68
CA THR A 19 -5.26 5.68 10.26
C THR A 19 -4.37 6.86 10.57
N MET A 20 -4.23 7.79 9.62
CA MET A 20 -3.48 9.03 9.79
C MET A 20 -4.30 10.19 9.28
N LEU A 21 -4.21 11.32 9.97
CA LEU A 21 -4.77 12.57 9.51
C LEU A 21 -3.69 13.32 8.72
N LEU A 22 -4.03 13.76 7.52
CA LEU A 22 -3.15 14.51 6.63
C LEU A 22 -3.85 15.80 6.18
N PRO A 23 -3.11 16.88 5.92
CA PRO A 23 -3.63 18.03 5.19
C PRO A 23 -4.31 17.61 3.88
N ALA A 24 -5.45 18.23 3.56
CA ALA A 24 -6.25 17.88 2.37
C ALA A 24 -5.42 17.90 1.08
N VAL A 25 -4.52 18.88 0.92
CA VAL A 25 -3.63 18.99 -0.24
C VAL A 25 -2.74 17.75 -0.41
N LEU A 26 -2.27 17.15 0.69
CA LEU A 26 -1.46 15.92 0.60
C LEU A 26 -2.31 14.72 0.17
N VAL A 27 -3.56 14.64 0.63
CA VAL A 27 -4.50 13.60 0.19
C VAL A 27 -4.73 13.70 -1.32
N GLU A 28 -4.96 14.91 -1.85
CA GLU A 28 -5.13 15.13 -3.29
C GLU A 28 -3.88 14.72 -4.09
N HIS A 29 -2.68 15.02 -3.58
CA HIS A 29 -1.43 14.60 -4.22
C HIS A 29 -1.27 13.07 -4.24
N ILE A 30 -1.62 12.38 -3.14
CA ILE A 30 -1.61 10.91 -3.07
C ILE A 30 -2.61 10.33 -4.07
N ASP A 31 -3.80 10.91 -4.16
CA ASP A 31 -4.86 10.46 -5.06
C ASP A 31 -4.43 10.57 -6.52
N ARG A 32 -3.84 11.71 -6.89
CA ARG A 32 -3.27 11.91 -8.23
C ARG A 32 -2.14 10.93 -8.51
N ALA A 33 -1.24 10.71 -7.54
CA ALA A 33 -0.12 9.79 -7.72
C ALA A 33 -0.59 8.34 -7.89
N ALA A 34 -1.61 7.91 -7.12
CA ALA A 34 -2.22 6.60 -7.25
C ALA A 34 -2.93 6.43 -8.61
N GLN A 35 -3.60 7.47 -9.11
CA GLN A 35 -4.24 7.46 -10.43
C GLN A 35 -3.23 7.34 -11.59
N VAL A 36 -2.05 7.94 -11.45
CA VAL A 36 -0.98 7.82 -12.45
C VAL A 36 -0.33 6.44 -12.41
N ASP A 37 -0.20 5.85 -11.22
CA ASP A 37 0.41 4.52 -11.02
C ASP A 37 -0.45 3.38 -11.58
N ASP A 38 -1.75 3.38 -11.32
CA ASP A 38 -2.72 2.46 -11.92
C ASP A 38 -4.02 3.22 -12.24
N PRO A 39 -4.21 3.64 -13.51
CA PRO A 39 -5.41 4.36 -13.90
C PRO A 39 -6.69 3.54 -13.81
N SER A 40 -6.58 2.21 -13.86
CA SER A 40 -7.72 1.29 -13.89
C SER A 40 -8.21 0.93 -12.49
N ALA A 41 -7.31 0.89 -11.51
CA ALA A 41 -7.59 0.59 -10.12
C ALA A 41 -6.67 1.37 -9.15
N PRO A 42 -6.84 2.70 -9.01
CA PRO A 42 -5.98 3.53 -8.17
C PRO A 42 -5.96 3.09 -6.70
N ASN A 43 -4.79 2.72 -6.17
CA ASN A 43 -4.65 2.21 -4.81
C ASN A 43 -3.70 3.06 -3.94
N ARG A 44 -4.29 3.95 -3.14
CA ARG A 44 -3.59 4.84 -2.21
C ARG A 44 -2.71 4.09 -1.21
N SER A 45 -3.26 3.04 -0.57
CA SER A 45 -2.56 2.28 0.46
C SER A 45 -1.32 1.57 -0.10
N SER A 46 -1.42 1.03 -1.31
CA SER A 46 -0.29 0.41 -1.99
C SER A 46 0.80 1.43 -2.33
N TRP A 47 0.39 2.59 -2.87
CA TRP A 47 1.29 3.68 -3.18
C TRP A 47 2.01 4.20 -1.93
N CYS A 48 1.27 4.54 -0.86
CA CYS A 48 1.81 5.02 0.40
C CYS A 48 2.77 4.01 1.04
N ARG A 49 2.44 2.71 1.01
CA ARG A 49 3.32 1.65 1.53
C ARG A 49 4.67 1.65 0.83
N ARG A 50 4.68 1.71 -0.51
CA ARG A 50 5.92 1.73 -1.30
C ARG A 50 6.72 3.01 -1.05
N ALA A 51 6.05 4.15 -0.96
CA ALA A 51 6.70 5.43 -0.66
C ALA A 51 7.39 5.42 0.71
N LEU A 52 6.72 4.90 1.75
CA LEU A 52 7.27 4.77 3.10
C LEU A 52 8.51 3.86 3.13
N ILE A 53 8.43 2.67 2.51
CA ILE A 53 9.57 1.74 2.42
C ILE A 53 10.76 2.40 1.72
N ALA A 54 10.52 3.12 0.63
CA ALA A 54 11.57 3.82 -0.10
C ALA A 54 12.22 4.94 0.73
N ALA A 55 11.43 5.67 1.53
CA ALA A 55 11.95 6.68 2.44
C ALA A 55 12.83 6.06 3.54
N LEU A 56 12.34 5.02 4.22
CA LEU A 56 13.09 4.33 5.26
C LEU A 56 14.42 3.75 4.75
N ARG A 57 14.44 3.23 3.51
CA ARG A 57 15.68 2.76 2.88
C ARG A 57 16.69 3.88 2.62
N ARG A 58 16.22 5.09 2.28
CA ARG A 58 17.11 6.25 2.10
C ARG A 58 17.66 6.77 3.43
N GLU A 59 16.87 6.71 4.50
CA GLU A 59 17.32 7.12 5.84
C GLU A 59 18.30 6.13 6.47
N ALA A 60 18.22 4.85 6.09
CA ALA A 60 19.13 3.81 6.57
C ALA A 60 20.47 3.74 5.83
N ALA A 61 20.64 4.51 4.75
CA ALA A 61 21.85 4.55 3.91
C ALA A 61 22.77 5.71 4.33
#